data_AF-A0A3G2JJF3-F1
#
_entry.id   AF-A0A3G2JJF3-F1
#
_cell.length_a   1.000
_cell.length_b   1.000
_cell.length_c   1.000
_cell.angle_alpha   90.00
_cell.angle_beta   90.00
_cell.angle_gamma   90.00
#
_symmetry.space_group_name_H-M   'P 1'
#
loop_
_entity.id
_entity.type
_entity.pdbx_description
1 polymer ?
#
loop_
_entity_poly.entity_id
_entity_poly.type
_entity_poly.pdbx_seq_one_letter_code
_entity_poly.pdbx_strand_id
1 'polypeptide(L)'
;MDASELAELRAMYVFGPAEGSTWGLTYQGIEANLRERETDTFVRIDEGEEGPVRGSVMHFGITVGEEELEGMAKLSPAGIAIEDCTALAAAEFVKWLWGSIVPDGSSITFNTEWGLEAGLPDALVPQVPRPRLVATFLAHLEVTGGLD
;
A
#
# COMPACT_ATOMS: atom_id res chain seq x y z
N MET A 1 9.47 21.54 -6.61
CA MET A 1 8.61 21.24 -5.45
C MET A 1 9.48 21.30 -4.21
N ASP A 2 9.05 21.96 -3.16
CA ASP A 2 9.77 22.00 -1.88
C ASP A 2 9.35 20.84 -0.95
N ALA A 3 10.04 20.71 0.19
CA ALA A 3 9.82 19.59 1.11
C ALA A 3 8.44 19.62 1.80
N SER A 4 7.84 20.81 1.97
CA SER A 4 6.48 20.95 2.52
C SER A 4 5.43 20.51 1.50
N GLU A 5 5.56 20.95 0.25
CA GLU A 5 4.67 20.55 -0.84
C GLU A 5 4.73 19.03 -1.07
N LEU A 6 5.93 18.45 -1.05
CA LEU A 6 6.12 17.00 -1.22
C LEU A 6 5.52 16.19 -0.06
N ALA A 7 5.55 16.73 1.17
CA ALA A 7 4.97 16.06 2.33
C ALA A 7 3.43 16.02 2.31
N GLU A 8 2.81 17.01 1.67
CA GLU A 8 1.36 17.08 1.48
C GLU A 8 0.89 16.37 0.21
N LEU A 9 1.81 15.95 -0.66
CA LEU A 9 1.47 15.20 -1.88
C LEU A 9 0.74 13.90 -1.52
N ARG A 10 -0.43 13.73 -2.11
CA ARG A 10 -1.26 12.53 -1.95
C ARG A 10 -1.08 11.64 -3.17
N ALA A 11 -0.83 10.36 -2.92
CA ALA A 11 -0.62 9.36 -3.95
C ALA A 11 -1.19 8.01 -3.49
N MET A 12 -1.36 7.09 -4.43
CA MET A 12 -1.65 5.70 -4.08
C MET A 12 -0.33 4.98 -3.80
N TYR A 13 -0.25 4.29 -2.67
CA TYR A 13 0.91 3.47 -2.31
C TYR A 13 0.53 2.00 -2.36
N VAL A 14 1.15 1.26 -3.27
CA VAL A 14 0.95 -0.19 -3.40
C VAL A 14 2.11 -0.93 -2.77
N PHE A 15 1.80 -1.86 -1.86
CA PHE A 15 2.75 -2.71 -1.16
C PHE A 15 2.56 -4.16 -1.55
N GLY A 16 3.66 -4.87 -1.83
CA GLY A 16 3.61 -6.27 -2.21
C GLY A 16 4.83 -7.06 -1.73
N PRO A 17 4.79 -8.38 -1.90
CA PRO A 17 5.96 -9.22 -1.65
C PRO A 17 7.08 -8.85 -2.62
N ALA A 18 8.32 -8.94 -2.14
CA ALA A 18 9.47 -8.84 -3.03
C ALA A 18 9.46 -9.96 -4.09
N GLU A 19 10.14 -9.72 -5.21
CA GLU A 19 10.25 -10.67 -6.32
C GLU A 19 10.63 -12.08 -5.83
N GLY A 20 9.89 -13.08 -6.30
CA GLY A 20 10.10 -14.48 -5.91
C GLY A 20 9.57 -14.86 -4.52
N SER A 21 8.92 -13.95 -3.80
CA SER A 21 8.28 -14.18 -2.50
C SER A 21 6.74 -14.11 -2.58
N THR A 22 6.07 -14.55 -1.52
CA THR A 22 4.62 -14.43 -1.36
C THR A 22 4.26 -14.20 0.09
N TRP A 23 3.18 -13.46 0.33
CA TRP A 23 2.61 -13.29 1.67
C TRP A 23 1.49 -14.29 1.97
N GLY A 24 1.10 -15.13 1.00
CA GLY A 24 -0.03 -16.06 1.18
C GLY A 24 -1.36 -15.35 1.40
N LEU A 25 -1.54 -14.18 0.78
CA LEU A 25 -2.74 -13.35 0.95
C LEU A 25 -4.02 -14.14 0.62
N THR A 26 -5.04 -13.92 1.43
CA THR A 26 -6.42 -14.31 1.14
C THR A 26 -7.33 -13.15 1.51
N TYR A 27 -8.44 -12.97 0.79
CA TYR A 27 -9.42 -11.94 1.13
C TYR A 27 -9.98 -12.11 2.53
N GLN A 28 -10.29 -13.35 2.93
CA GLN A 28 -10.75 -13.63 4.29
C GLN A 28 -9.70 -13.25 5.35
N GLY A 29 -8.41 -13.53 5.11
CA GLY A 29 -7.34 -13.15 6.03
C GLY A 29 -7.15 -11.64 6.13
N ILE A 30 -7.25 -10.93 5.00
CA ILE A 30 -7.16 -9.46 4.97
C ILE A 30 -8.34 -8.85 5.73
N GLU A 31 -9.57 -9.29 5.44
CA GLU A 31 -10.78 -8.84 6.16
C GLU A 31 -10.67 -9.09 7.67
N ALA A 32 -10.21 -10.27 8.08
CA ALA A 32 -10.05 -10.58 9.51
C ALA A 32 -9.09 -9.60 10.21
N ASN A 33 -7.94 -9.30 9.58
CA ASN A 33 -6.97 -8.34 10.12
C ASN A 33 -7.49 -6.89 10.11
N LEU A 34 -8.26 -6.51 9.09
CA LEU A 34 -8.93 -5.20 9.03
C LEU A 34 -9.94 -5.06 10.17
N ARG A 35 -10.77 -6.08 10.40
CA ARG A 35 -11.79 -6.08 11.47
C ARG A 35 -11.20 -6.19 12.88
N GLU A 36 -10.03 -6.81 13.04
CA GLU A 36 -9.30 -6.79 14.31
C GLU A 36 -8.85 -5.37 14.68
N ARG A 37 -8.48 -4.57 13.66
CA ARG A 37 -8.14 -3.15 13.83
C ARG A 37 -9.39 -2.29 14.02
N GLU A 38 -10.39 -2.47 13.17
CA GLU A 38 -11.59 -1.64 13.09
C GLU A 38 -12.82 -2.47 12.71
N THR A 39 -13.65 -2.80 13.70
CA THR A 39 -14.76 -3.76 13.57
C THR A 39 -15.75 -3.42 12.44
N ASP A 40 -16.09 -2.13 12.31
CA ASP A 40 -17.14 -1.64 11.42
C ASP A 40 -16.62 -1.16 10.06
N THR A 41 -15.37 -1.46 9.72
CA THR A 41 -14.82 -1.10 8.41
C THR A 41 -15.60 -1.76 7.27
N PHE A 42 -15.76 -1.02 6.18
CA PHE A 42 -16.35 -1.55 4.96
C PHE A 42 -15.35 -2.47 4.26
N VAL A 43 -15.88 -3.55 3.66
CA VAL A 43 -15.13 -4.48 2.81
C VAL A 43 -16.06 -4.90 1.67
N ARG A 44 -15.58 -4.75 0.43
CA ARG A 44 -16.28 -5.17 -0.80
C ARG A 44 -15.32 -5.96 -1.67
N ILE A 45 -15.77 -7.05 -2.26
CA ILE A 45 -15.01 -7.80 -3.25
C ILE A 45 -15.70 -7.61 -4.59
N ASP A 46 -14.98 -7.03 -5.54
CA ASP A 46 -15.42 -6.90 -6.91
C ASP A 46 -14.80 -8.03 -7.73
N GLU A 47 -15.64 -8.89 -8.30
CA GLU A 47 -15.22 -9.90 -9.26
C GLU A 47 -15.08 -9.23 -10.62
N GLY A 48 -13.93 -8.57 -10.85
CA GLY A 48 -13.68 -7.79 -12.06
C GLY A 48 -13.71 -8.64 -13.33
N GLU A 49 -14.87 -8.70 -14.01
CA GLU A 49 -15.01 -9.18 -15.38
C GLU A 49 -14.70 -8.09 -16.43
N GLU A 50 -14.81 -6.80 -16.08
CA GLU A 50 -14.60 -5.65 -16.98
C GLU A 50 -13.65 -4.59 -16.40
N GLY A 51 -12.61 -4.20 -17.15
CA GLY A 51 -11.60 -3.19 -16.78
C GLY A 51 -10.17 -3.55 -17.23
N PRO A 52 -9.19 -2.63 -17.15
CA PRO A 52 -7.78 -2.93 -17.48
C PRO A 52 -7.11 -3.85 -16.46
N VAL A 53 -7.69 -3.96 -15.26
CA VAL A 53 -7.23 -4.85 -14.19
C VAL A 53 -8.07 -6.13 -14.22
N ARG A 54 -7.49 -7.23 -14.69
CA ARG A 54 -8.14 -8.55 -14.68
C ARG A 54 -8.08 -9.18 -13.29
N GLY A 55 -9.17 -9.84 -12.90
CA GLY A 55 -9.26 -10.63 -11.67
C GLY A 55 -10.01 -9.89 -10.55
N SER A 56 -10.37 -10.64 -9.51
CA SER A 56 -11.05 -10.08 -8.35
C SER A 56 -10.16 -9.07 -7.62
N VAL A 57 -10.76 -8.01 -7.11
CA VAL A 57 -10.13 -6.97 -6.27
C VAL A 57 -10.99 -6.78 -5.02
N MET A 58 -10.35 -6.71 -3.86
CA MET A 58 -11.01 -6.29 -2.63
C MET A 58 -10.82 -4.78 -2.43
N HIS A 59 -11.89 -4.05 -2.15
CA HIS A 59 -11.88 -2.68 -1.67
C HIS A 59 -12.23 -2.65 -0.19
N PHE A 60 -11.58 -1.80 0.58
CA PHE A 60 -11.81 -1.69 2.02
C PHE A 60 -11.58 -0.29 2.57
N GLY A 61 -12.18 0.00 3.72
CA GLY A 61 -11.87 1.18 4.52
C GLY A 61 -10.79 0.89 5.55
N ILE A 62 -10.01 1.90 5.93
CA ILE A 62 -9.09 1.79 7.06
C ILE A 62 -8.81 3.16 7.67
N THR A 63 -8.84 3.23 9.00
CA THR A 63 -8.30 4.38 9.72
C THR A 63 -6.79 4.25 9.92
N VAL A 64 -6.02 5.23 9.43
CA VAL A 64 -4.56 5.33 9.61
C VAL A 64 -4.22 6.70 10.19
N GLY A 65 -3.66 6.70 11.41
CA GLY A 65 -3.46 7.93 12.16
C GLY A 65 -4.80 8.59 12.48
N GLU A 66 -5.01 9.78 11.94
CA GLU A 66 -6.25 10.55 12.06
C GLU A 66 -7.07 10.56 10.75
N GLU A 67 -6.63 9.84 9.72
CA GLU A 67 -7.28 9.80 8.40
C GLU A 67 -8.10 8.51 8.23
N GLU A 68 -9.33 8.65 7.74
CA GLU A 68 -10.11 7.57 7.16
C GLU A 68 -9.74 7.46 5.68
N LEU A 69 -9.23 6.31 5.27
CA LEU A 69 -8.71 6.08 3.92
C LEU A 69 -9.36 4.86 3.30
N GLU A 70 -9.33 4.81 1.98
CA GLU A 70 -9.70 3.62 1.20
C GLU A 70 -8.45 2.88 0.76
N GLY A 71 -8.59 1.57 0.59
CA GLY A 71 -7.52 0.72 0.09
C GLY A 71 -8.05 -0.41 -0.78
N MET A 72 -7.12 -1.01 -1.50
CA MET A 72 -7.37 -2.15 -2.38
C MET A 72 -6.46 -3.31 -2.04
N ALA A 73 -6.92 -4.53 -2.25
CA ALA A 73 -6.07 -5.70 -2.21
C ALA A 73 -6.31 -6.60 -3.42
N LYS A 74 -5.23 -7.19 -3.90
CA LYS A 74 -5.22 -8.17 -4.98
C LYS A 74 -4.47 -9.41 -4.56
N LEU A 75 -4.95 -10.57 -5.04
CA LEU A 75 -4.26 -11.85 -4.86
C LEU A 75 -3.26 -12.13 -6.00
N SER A 76 -3.47 -11.54 -7.19
CA SER A 76 -2.59 -11.73 -8.34
C SER A 76 -2.60 -10.51 -9.29
N PRO A 77 -1.44 -9.88 -9.55
CA PRO A 77 -0.25 -9.90 -8.69
C PRO A 77 -0.62 -9.52 -7.24
N ALA A 78 0.01 -10.17 -6.27
CA ALA A 78 -0.32 -10.00 -4.85
C ALA A 78 0.09 -8.61 -4.36
N GLY A 79 -0.80 -7.93 -3.65
CA GLY A 79 -0.47 -6.66 -3.02
C GLY A 79 -1.65 -6.02 -2.31
N ILE A 80 -1.34 -5.03 -1.48
CA ILE A 80 -2.30 -4.20 -0.76
C ILE A 80 -1.91 -2.74 -0.99
N ALA A 81 -2.86 -1.93 -1.40
CA ALA A 81 -2.71 -0.50 -1.63
C ALA A 81 -3.52 0.31 -0.62
N ILE A 82 -3.04 1.50 -0.34
CA ILE A 82 -3.83 2.58 0.27
C ILE A 82 -3.88 3.73 -0.72
N GLU A 83 -5.08 4.28 -0.92
CA GLU A 83 -5.36 5.28 -1.94
C GLU A 83 -5.28 6.70 -1.38
N ASP A 84 -4.99 7.65 -2.26
CA ASP A 84 -5.00 9.10 -2.00
C ASP A 84 -4.48 9.45 -0.59
N CYS A 85 -3.25 9.05 -0.25
CA CYS A 85 -2.71 9.28 1.08
C CYS A 85 -1.35 9.96 1.04
N THR A 86 -0.97 10.59 2.16
CA THR A 86 0.36 11.19 2.33
C THR A 86 1.43 10.10 2.56
N ALA A 87 2.70 10.46 2.36
CA ALA A 87 3.83 9.60 2.74
C ALA A 87 3.83 9.24 4.24
N LEU A 88 3.26 10.12 5.09
CA LEU A 88 3.11 9.88 6.52
C LEU A 88 2.11 8.75 6.77
N ALA A 89 0.91 8.83 6.20
CA ALA A 89 -0.10 7.79 6.31
C ALA A 89 0.40 6.46 5.74
N ALA A 90 1.05 6.47 4.58
CA ALA A 90 1.68 5.28 3.99
C ALA A 90 2.69 4.63 4.94
N ALA A 91 3.53 5.42 5.63
CA ALA A 91 4.52 4.89 6.59
C ALA A 91 3.88 4.25 7.82
N GLU A 92 2.73 4.76 8.27
CA GLU A 92 1.96 4.16 9.35
C GLU A 92 1.24 2.88 8.91
N PHE A 93 0.68 2.89 7.72
CA PHE A 93 0.03 1.73 7.13
C PHE A 93 1.01 0.56 6.97
N VAL A 94 2.23 0.81 6.49
CA VAL A 94 3.28 -0.20 6.39
C VAL A 94 3.64 -0.80 7.75
N LYS A 95 3.62 -0.01 8.83
CA LYS A 95 3.87 -0.53 10.18
C LYS A 95 2.79 -1.52 10.60
N TRP A 96 1.54 -1.26 10.24
CA TRP A 96 0.46 -2.21 10.44
C TRP A 96 0.62 -3.46 9.57
N LEU A 97 1.01 -3.30 8.30
CA LEU A 97 1.27 -4.46 7.42
C LEU A 97 2.29 -5.42 8.03
N TRP A 98 3.42 -4.93 8.55
CA TRP A 98 4.41 -5.80 9.23
C TRP A 98 3.88 -6.49 10.48
N GLY A 99 2.94 -5.88 11.20
CA GLY A 99 2.40 -6.44 12.44
C GLY A 99 1.28 -7.44 12.24
N SER A 100 0.58 -7.38 11.09
CA SER A 100 -0.71 -8.07 10.90
C SER A 100 -0.79 -8.90 9.64
N ILE A 101 -0.16 -8.48 8.54
CA ILE A 101 -0.35 -9.09 7.21
C ILE A 101 0.90 -9.82 6.73
N VAL A 102 2.05 -9.18 6.87
CA VAL A 102 3.30 -9.64 6.25
C VAL A 102 3.90 -10.74 7.12
N PRO A 103 4.13 -11.95 6.57
CA PRO A 103 4.72 -13.04 7.35
C PRO A 103 6.11 -12.70 7.88
N ASP A 104 6.44 -13.20 9.07
CA ASP A 104 7.75 -13.03 9.68
C ASP A 104 8.90 -13.37 8.73
N GLY A 105 9.92 -12.51 8.68
CA GLY A 105 11.08 -12.67 7.80
C GLY A 105 10.83 -12.30 6.33
N SER A 106 9.60 -11.93 5.95
CA SER A 106 9.30 -11.45 4.60
C SER A 106 9.62 -9.96 4.44
N SER A 107 9.99 -9.58 3.22
CA SER A 107 10.19 -8.19 2.81
C SER A 107 8.94 -7.61 2.16
N ILE A 108 8.85 -6.27 2.19
CA ILE A 108 7.85 -5.50 1.46
C ILE A 108 8.57 -4.71 0.36
N THR A 109 8.07 -4.78 -0.87
CA THR A 109 8.36 -3.79 -1.90
C THR A 109 7.17 -2.84 -2.04
N PHE A 110 7.43 -1.62 -2.50
CA PHE A 110 6.39 -0.67 -2.84
C PHE A 110 6.52 -0.20 -4.28
N ASN A 111 5.40 0.25 -4.83
CA ASN A 111 5.22 0.68 -6.23
C ASN A 111 5.18 -0.46 -7.26
N THR A 112 4.57 -1.59 -6.86
CA THR A 112 4.47 -2.83 -7.63
C THR A 112 3.64 -2.72 -8.92
N GLU A 113 3.72 -3.73 -9.80
CA GLU A 113 3.13 -3.85 -11.16
C GLU A 113 1.72 -3.29 -11.45
N TRP A 114 0.86 -3.07 -10.46
CA TRP A 114 -0.49 -2.51 -10.64
C TRP A 114 -0.72 -1.18 -9.91
N GLY A 115 0.33 -0.61 -9.30
CA GLY A 115 0.35 0.80 -8.95
C GLY A 115 0.10 1.63 -10.21
N LEU A 116 -0.92 2.49 -10.17
CA LEU A 116 -1.36 3.32 -11.29
C LEU A 116 -0.25 4.21 -11.87
N GLU A 117 0.84 4.43 -11.14
CA GLU A 117 2.06 5.06 -11.62
C GLU A 117 2.91 4.09 -12.47
N ALA A 118 2.32 3.64 -13.58
CA ALA A 118 2.97 2.77 -14.54
C ALA A 118 4.33 3.36 -14.98
N GLY A 119 5.41 2.59 -14.75
CA GLY A 119 6.76 2.94 -15.19
C GLY A 119 7.77 3.23 -14.08
N LEU A 120 7.36 3.17 -12.82
CA LEU A 120 8.28 3.35 -11.70
C LEU A 120 8.80 2.01 -11.18
N PRO A 121 10.10 1.93 -10.83
CA PRO A 121 10.67 0.69 -10.32
C PRO A 121 10.18 0.40 -8.90
N ASP A 122 9.95 -0.87 -8.64
CA ASP A 122 9.76 -1.40 -7.29
C ASP A 122 10.94 -0.97 -6.39
N ALA A 123 10.62 -0.53 -5.18
CA ALA A 123 11.61 -0.20 -4.17
C ALA A 123 11.37 -1.00 -2.89
N LEU A 124 12.46 -1.40 -2.22
CA LEU A 124 12.38 -2.13 -0.95
C LEU A 124 11.93 -1.18 0.16
N VAL A 125 10.97 -1.58 0.98
CA VAL A 125 10.58 -0.84 2.19
C VAL A 125 11.49 -1.25 3.35
N PRO A 126 12.35 -0.35 3.86
CA PRO A 126 13.31 -0.70 4.91
C PRO A 126 12.62 -0.86 6.28
N GLN A 127 13.04 -1.83 7.10
CA GLN A 127 12.55 -1.96 8.48
C GLN A 127 13.21 -0.91 9.40
N VAL A 128 12.76 0.33 9.30
CA VAL A 128 13.30 1.49 10.04
C VAL A 128 12.19 2.24 10.79
N PRO A 129 12.52 3.14 11.74
CA PRO A 129 11.52 3.98 12.38
C PRO A 129 10.72 4.83 11.38
N ARG A 130 9.47 5.16 11.73
CA ARG A 130 8.51 5.90 10.88
C ARG A 130 9.10 7.13 10.18
N PRO A 131 9.86 8.04 10.84
CA PRO A 131 10.41 9.21 10.14
C PRO A 131 11.33 8.86 8.96
N ARG A 132 12.06 7.73 9.04
CA ARG A 132 12.92 7.27 7.94
C ARG A 132 12.12 6.61 6.81
N LEU A 133 10.98 6.00 7.12
CA LEU A 133 10.05 5.50 6.10
C LEU A 133 9.46 6.64 5.29
N VAL A 134 8.96 7.68 5.98
CA VAL A 134 8.46 8.89 5.33
C VAL A 134 9.52 9.48 4.40
N ALA A 135 10.75 9.65 4.87
CA ALA A 135 11.85 10.13 4.03
C ALA A 135 12.12 9.22 2.81
N THR A 136 11.95 7.91 2.95
CA THR A 136 12.11 6.95 1.83
C THR A 136 11.02 7.15 0.78
N PHE A 137 9.78 7.31 1.20
CA PHE A 137 8.64 7.53 0.31
C PHE A 137 8.67 8.90 -0.37
N LEU A 138 9.04 9.95 0.36
CA LEU A 138 9.23 11.28 -0.21
C LEU A 138 10.37 11.29 -1.23
N ALA A 139 11.53 10.69 -0.91
CA ALA A 139 12.64 10.60 -1.85
C ALA A 139 12.24 9.83 -3.12
N HIS A 140 11.39 8.81 -2.98
CA HIS A 140 10.84 8.10 -4.12
C HIS A 140 9.94 9.01 -4.95
N LEU A 141 8.98 9.71 -4.34
CA LEU A 141 8.10 10.67 -5.03
C LEU A 141 8.85 11.84 -5.68
N GLU A 142 9.96 12.30 -5.11
CA GLU A 142 10.78 13.35 -5.69
C GLU A 142 11.45 12.88 -7.00
N VAL A 143 11.92 11.63 -7.04
CA VAL A 143 12.45 11.01 -8.26
C VAL A 143 11.37 10.87 -9.33
N THR A 144 10.09 10.74 -8.94
CA THR A 144 8.97 10.48 -9.85
C THR A 144 8.33 11.76 -10.37
N GLY A 145 8.24 12.81 -9.54
CA GLY A 145 7.80 14.16 -9.92
C GLY A 145 8.84 15.00 -10.68
N GLY A 146 10.03 14.45 -10.91
CA GLY A 146 11.13 15.05 -11.68
C GLY A 146 11.23 14.58 -13.14
N LEU A 147 10.26 13.81 -13.64
CA LEU A 147 10.14 13.48 -15.05
C LEU A 147 9.38 14.61 -15.76
N ASP A 148 10.15 15.56 -16.30
CA ASP A 148 9.71 16.52 -17.31
C ASP A 148 9.25 15.79 -18.60
#